data_AF-A0A967IGT0-F1
#
_entry.id   AF-A0A967IGT0-F1
#
_cell.length_a   1.000
_cell.length_b   1.000
_cell.length_c   1.000
_cell.angle_alpha   90.00
_cell.angle_beta   90.00
_cell.angle_gamma   90.00
#
_symmetry.space_group_name_H-M   'P 1'
#
loop_
_entity.id
_entity.type
_entity.pdbx_description
1 polymer ?
#
loop_
_entity_poly.entity_id
_entity_poly.type
_entity_poly.pdbx_seq_one_letter_code
_entity_poly.pdbx_strand_id
1 'polypeptide(L)'
;MTPVRDNQGLLLTDENRMTIIDLDGERLSPRARLPETLGEFQGPEVAVRLKETEYRLGFSKEGQVNTSYHPMPRRISLSSEARVVTVRRGRSEGLPLVSKPSGQDALVEIATSASGLRSRTPFAPVPFFLHDFALLPQPPRPDAVLLLNEKADGSGKGYLLHQTAE
;
A
#
# COMPACT_ATOMS: atom_id res chain seq x y z
N MET A 1 -1.16 14.03 21.25
CA MET A 1 -0.55 12.84 20.62
C MET A 1 -0.16 11.84 21.70
N THR A 2 -0.77 10.66 21.69
CA THR A 2 -0.36 9.56 22.58
C THR A 2 0.79 8.80 21.92
N PRO A 3 1.99 8.73 22.51
CA PRO A 3 3.11 7.98 21.94
C PRO A 3 2.81 6.47 21.96
N VAL A 4 3.09 5.79 20.85
CA VAL A 4 3.06 4.31 20.75
C VAL A 4 4.30 3.76 21.44
N ARG A 5 4.13 2.85 22.39
CA ARG A 5 5.23 2.22 23.14
C ARG A 5 5.80 1.00 22.40
N ASP A 6 6.99 0.56 22.80
CA ASP A 6 7.72 -0.55 22.14
C ASP A 6 6.96 -1.89 22.11
N ASN A 7 5.99 -2.08 23.02
CA ASN A 7 5.13 -3.28 23.08
C ASN A 7 3.73 -3.06 22.47
N GLN A 8 3.53 -1.94 21.77
CA GLN A 8 2.25 -1.57 21.17
C GLN A 8 2.35 -1.55 19.64
N GLY A 9 1.31 -2.09 19.00
CA GLY A 9 1.17 -2.11 17.54
C GLY A 9 -0.06 -1.34 17.08
N LEU A 10 -0.10 -0.99 15.80
CA LEU A 10 -1.30 -0.48 15.16
C LEU A 10 -2.00 -1.63 14.42
N LEU A 11 -3.27 -1.83 14.73
CA LEU A 11 -4.14 -2.77 14.03
C LEU A 11 -5.18 -1.98 13.25
N LEU A 12 -5.39 -2.36 11.99
CA LEU A 12 -6.54 -1.93 11.22
C LEU A 12 -7.68 -2.94 11.44
N THR A 13 -8.81 -2.48 11.97
CA THR A 13 -9.98 -3.33 12.19
C THR A 13 -10.78 -3.56 10.91
N ASP A 14 -11.68 -4.53 10.94
CA ASP A 14 -12.59 -4.85 9.82
C ASP A 14 -13.51 -3.69 9.43
N GLU A 15 -13.73 -2.73 10.33
CA GLU A 15 -14.47 -1.49 10.10
C GLU A 15 -13.60 -0.35 9.55
N ASN A 16 -12.40 -0.67 9.05
CA ASN A 16 -11.45 0.30 8.53
C ASN A 16 -10.98 1.36 9.55
N ARG A 17 -10.96 0.99 10.84
CA ARG A 17 -10.51 1.87 11.92
C ARG A 17 -9.13 1.46 12.42
N MET A 18 -8.25 2.44 12.63
CA MET A 18 -6.93 2.20 13.18
C MET A 18 -6.98 2.24 14.70
N THR A 19 -6.53 1.18 15.36
CA THR A 19 -6.52 1.03 16.82
C THR A 19 -5.16 0.58 17.34
N ILE A 20 -4.90 0.78 18.64
CA ILE A 20 -3.66 0.35 19.30
C ILE A 20 -3.90 -1.01 19.97
N ILE A 21 -3.10 -2.00 19.60
CA ILE A 21 -3.08 -3.33 20.23
C ILE A 21 -1.82 -3.52 21.06
N ASP A 22 -1.91 -4.41 22.04
CA ASP A 22 -0.74 -4.93 22.74
C ASP A 22 -0.18 -6.12 21.94
N LEU A 23 1.09 -6.05 21.55
CA LEU A 23 1.74 -7.07 20.73
C LEU A 23 2.03 -8.35 21.52
N ASP A 24 2.09 -8.27 22.85
CA ASP A 24 2.43 -9.39 23.73
C ASP A 24 1.24 -10.33 23.99
N GLY A 25 0.04 -10.02 23.49
CA GLY A 25 -1.14 -10.86 23.73
C GLY A 25 -2.32 -10.71 22.78
N GLU A 26 -2.13 -10.09 21.61
CA GLU A 26 -3.19 -9.84 20.60
C GLU A 26 -4.50 -9.26 21.19
N ARG A 27 -4.40 -8.54 22.30
CA ARG A 27 -5.54 -7.97 23.01
C ARG A 27 -5.56 -6.47 22.78
N LEU A 28 -6.76 -5.93 22.54
CA LEU A 28 -7.01 -4.49 22.55
C LEU A 28 -6.47 -3.92 23.86
N SER A 29 -5.59 -2.93 23.78
CA SER A 29 -4.97 -2.39 24.99
C SER A 29 -6.07 -1.78 25.87
N PRO A 30 -6.31 -2.26 27.11
CA PRO A 30 -7.37 -1.76 27.97
C PRO A 30 -7.15 -0.30 28.42
N ARG A 31 -5.94 0.24 28.18
CA ARG A 31 -5.57 1.65 28.36
C ARG A 31 -5.76 2.51 27.11
N ALA A 32 -6.15 1.94 25.98
CA ALA A 32 -6.60 2.69 24.80
C ALA A 32 -8.04 3.21 24.99
N ARG A 33 -8.30 3.93 26.08
CA ARG A 33 -9.44 4.84 26.15
C ARG A 33 -9.02 6.12 25.45
N LEU A 34 -9.08 6.13 24.12
CA LEU A 34 -8.89 7.35 23.34
C LEU A 34 -10.22 8.11 23.29
N PRO A 35 -10.27 9.42 23.59
CA PRO A 35 -11.36 10.29 23.18
C PRO A 35 -11.29 10.66 21.68
N GLU A 36 -10.32 10.14 20.93
CA GLU A 36 -10.06 10.56 19.56
C GLU A 36 -9.89 9.32 18.67
N THR A 37 -11.01 8.88 18.07
CA THR A 37 -10.95 8.15 16.80
C THR A 37 -10.07 8.93 15.83
N LEU A 38 -9.00 8.33 15.30
CA LEU A 38 -8.10 8.95 14.31
C LEU A 38 -8.76 9.19 12.94
N GLY A 39 -10.10 9.14 12.87
CA GLY A 39 -10.88 9.11 11.64
C GLY A 39 -10.84 7.74 10.95
N GLU A 40 -11.55 7.65 9.83
CA GLU A 40 -11.42 6.53 8.90
C GLU A 40 -10.09 6.65 8.16
N PHE A 41 -9.31 5.56 8.11
CA PHE A 41 -8.11 5.54 7.29
C PHE A 41 -8.50 5.39 5.81
N GLN A 42 -8.43 6.49 5.06
CA GLN A 42 -8.79 6.53 3.64
C GLN A 42 -7.72 5.91 2.70
N GLY A 43 -6.60 5.43 3.26
CA GLY A 43 -5.50 4.87 2.48
C GLY A 43 -4.55 5.93 1.92
N PRO A 44 -3.56 5.53 1.10
CA PRO A 44 -2.74 6.49 0.35
C PRO A 44 -3.62 7.28 -0.62
N GLU A 45 -3.44 8.60 -0.70
CA GLU A 45 -4.21 9.46 -1.60
C GLU A 45 -3.29 10.13 -2.63
N VAL A 46 -3.81 10.39 -3.84
CA VAL A 46 -3.15 11.25 -4.82
C VAL A 46 -3.79 12.63 -4.80
N ALA A 47 -2.95 13.65 -4.62
CA ALA A 47 -3.31 15.04 -4.75
C ALA A 47 -3.35 15.44 -6.24
N VAL A 48 -4.53 15.77 -6.75
CA VAL A 48 -4.74 16.26 -8.11
C VAL A 48 -5.04 17.74 -8.03
N ARG A 49 -4.24 18.55 -8.73
CA ARG A 49 -4.50 19.99 -8.82
C ARG A 49 -5.75 20.22 -9.68
N LEU A 50 -6.72 20.91 -9.11
CA LEU A 50 -7.95 21.25 -9.83
C LEU A 50 -7.64 22.29 -10.91
N LYS A 51 -8.19 22.09 -12.10
CA LYS A 51 -8.11 23.05 -13.21
C LYS A 51 -8.90 24.32 -12.90
N GLU A 52 -10.01 24.17 -12.20
CA GLU A 52 -10.86 25.25 -11.71
C GLU A 52 -10.89 25.20 -10.19
N THR A 53 -10.67 26.34 -9.55
CA THR A 53 -10.66 26.46 -8.10
C THR A 53 -12.07 26.34 -7.54
N GLU A 54 -12.26 25.50 -6.53
CA GLU A 54 -13.52 25.41 -5.77
C GLU A 54 -13.43 26.20 -4.45
N TYR A 55 -14.58 26.57 -3.88
CA TYR A 55 -14.65 27.24 -2.58
C TYR A 55 -15.53 26.43 -1.62
N ARG A 56 -14.97 25.96 -0.49
CA ARG A 56 -15.72 25.13 0.47
C ARG A 56 -16.76 25.91 1.27
N LEU A 57 -16.49 27.17 1.65
CA LEU A 57 -17.39 28.03 2.41
C LEU A 57 -17.11 29.51 2.09
N GLY A 58 -17.93 30.11 1.22
CA GLY A 58 -17.81 31.52 0.80
C GLY A 58 -16.58 31.82 -0.08
N PHE A 59 -16.62 32.95 -0.79
CA PHE A 59 -15.55 33.41 -1.71
C PHE A 59 -14.31 33.97 -0.98
N SER A 60 -14.04 33.49 0.23
CA SER A 60 -12.85 33.87 1.00
C SER A 60 -11.63 33.12 0.48
N LYS A 61 -10.44 33.74 0.57
CA LYS A 61 -9.18 33.08 0.14
C LYS A 61 -8.87 31.86 0.98
N GLU A 62 -9.31 31.82 2.23
CA GLU A 62 -9.15 30.70 3.15
C GLU A 62 -10.05 29.50 2.79
N GLY A 63 -11.13 29.73 2.03
CA GLY A 63 -12.04 28.69 1.54
C GLY A 63 -11.61 28.04 0.23
N GLN A 64 -10.50 28.50 -0.35
CA GLN A 64 -10.04 28.11 -1.67
C GLN A 64 -9.50 26.66 -1.68
N VAL A 65 -10.11 25.80 -2.48
CA VAL A 65 -9.65 24.43 -2.76
C VAL A 65 -9.07 24.39 -4.16
N ASN A 66 -7.77 24.16 -4.21
CA ASN A 66 -7.01 24.03 -5.47
C ASN A 66 -6.57 22.58 -5.73
N THR A 67 -6.90 21.65 -4.83
CA THR A 67 -6.41 20.28 -4.84
C THR A 67 -7.51 19.34 -4.38
N SER A 68 -7.82 18.32 -5.17
CA SER A 68 -8.62 17.18 -4.76
C SER A 68 -7.72 16.02 -4.34
N TYR A 69 -8.14 15.29 -3.32
CA TYR A 69 -7.44 14.09 -2.85
C TYR A 69 -8.26 12.88 -3.27
N HIS A 70 -7.63 11.96 -3.98
CA HIS A 70 -8.29 10.75 -4.48
C HIS A 70 -7.68 9.54 -3.77
N PRO A 71 -8.49 8.74 -3.04
CA PRO A 71 -7.99 7.53 -2.41
C PRO A 71 -7.49 6.57 -3.48
N MET A 72 -6.27 6.09 -3.30
CA MET A 72 -5.70 5.05 -4.15
C MET A 72 -6.21 3.70 -3.67
N PRO A 73 -6.61 2.82 -4.59
CA PRO A 73 -6.95 1.45 -4.22
C PRO A 73 -5.77 0.81 -3.50
N ARG A 74 -6.08 0.03 -2.47
CA ARG A 74 -5.05 -0.76 -1.78
C ARG A 74 -4.41 -1.70 -2.79
N ARG A 75 -3.08 -1.70 -2.86
CA ARG A 75 -2.30 -2.68 -3.66
C ARG A 75 -2.27 -4.04 -2.95
N ILE A 76 -3.46 -4.55 -2.67
CA ILE A 76 -3.72 -5.83 -2.04
C ILE A 76 -4.73 -6.54 -2.92
N SER A 77 -4.34 -7.70 -3.44
CA SER A 77 -5.26 -8.59 -4.15
C SER A 77 -5.47 -9.84 -3.33
N LEU A 78 -6.74 -10.21 -3.13
CA LEU A 78 -7.11 -11.46 -2.50
C LEU A 78 -7.09 -12.56 -3.56
N SER A 79 -6.29 -13.60 -3.33
CA SER A 79 -6.39 -14.83 -4.12
C SER A 79 -7.64 -15.63 -3.72
N SER A 80 -8.03 -16.61 -4.54
CA SER A 80 -9.14 -17.53 -4.28
C SER A 80 -9.00 -18.36 -2.99
N GLU A 81 -7.82 -18.42 -2.38
CA GLU A 81 -7.52 -19.19 -1.17
C GLU A 81 -7.29 -18.29 0.07
N ALA A 82 -7.88 -17.10 0.11
CA ALA A 82 -7.71 -16.11 1.20
C ALA A 82 -6.24 -15.69 1.45
N ARG A 83 -5.35 -15.88 0.47
CA ARG A 83 -3.99 -15.34 0.51
C ARG A 83 -3.97 -13.91 0.01
N VAL A 84 -3.21 -13.07 0.68
CA VAL A 84 -3.05 -11.65 0.39
C VAL A 84 -1.79 -11.49 -0.47
N VAL A 85 -1.92 -11.01 -1.71
CA VAL A 85 -0.76 -10.63 -2.52
C VAL A 85 -0.57 -9.12 -2.46
N THR A 86 0.67 -8.67 -2.28
CA THR A 86 1.05 -7.26 -2.26
C THR A 86 2.45 -7.05 -2.86
N VAL A 87 2.89 -5.80 -2.94
CA VAL A 87 4.19 -5.42 -3.51
C VAL A 87 5.21 -5.22 -2.40
N ARG A 88 6.32 -5.95 -2.46
CA ARG A 88 7.54 -5.61 -1.70
C ARG A 88 8.42 -4.72 -2.54
N ARG A 89 8.58 -3.47 -2.10
CA ARG A 89 9.52 -2.52 -2.69
C ARG A 89 10.95 -2.92 -2.33
N GLY A 90 11.77 -3.14 -3.34
CA GLY A 90 13.20 -3.38 -3.16
C GLY A 90 14.04 -2.56 -4.13
N ARG A 91 13.41 -1.82 -5.06
CA ARG A 91 14.09 -0.93 -5.99
C ARG A 91 14.28 0.46 -5.40
N SER A 92 15.47 1.03 -5.61
CA SER A 92 15.82 2.41 -5.31
C SER A 92 16.10 3.17 -6.60
N GLU A 93 15.67 4.43 -6.67
CA GLU A 93 16.01 5.35 -7.78
C GLU A 93 17.50 5.69 -7.80
N GLY A 94 18.18 5.55 -6.66
CA GLY A 94 19.50 6.11 -6.45
C GLY A 94 19.46 7.64 -6.33
N LEU A 95 20.59 8.23 -5.94
CA LEU A 95 20.75 9.68 -5.87
C LEU A 95 21.09 10.26 -7.25
N PRO A 96 20.52 11.43 -7.61
CA PRO A 96 20.88 12.13 -8.85
C PRO A 96 22.40 12.31 -8.96
N LEU A 97 22.97 11.95 -10.11
CA LEU A 97 24.41 12.05 -10.43
C LEU A 97 25.37 11.17 -9.59
N VAL A 98 24.92 10.53 -8.51
CA VAL A 98 25.78 9.78 -7.59
C VAL A 98 25.65 8.27 -7.79
N SER A 99 24.43 7.78 -8.02
CA SER A 99 24.18 6.33 -8.14
C SER A 99 23.10 6.02 -9.15
N LYS A 100 23.22 4.87 -9.82
CA LYS A 100 22.18 4.37 -10.72
C LYS A 100 21.07 3.68 -9.93
N PRO A 101 19.85 3.57 -10.51
CA PRO A 101 18.80 2.74 -9.94
C PRO A 101 19.28 1.31 -9.71
N SER A 102 18.91 0.74 -8.57
CA SER A 102 19.34 -0.60 -8.15
C SER A 102 18.25 -1.33 -7.38
N GLY A 103 18.39 -2.65 -7.22
CA GLY A 103 17.39 -3.49 -6.57
C GLY A 103 16.21 -3.88 -7.47
N GLN A 104 15.28 -4.63 -6.90
CA GLN A 104 14.16 -5.26 -7.60
C GLN A 104 12.89 -5.18 -6.76
N ASP A 105 11.77 -4.89 -7.41
CA ASP A 105 10.45 -5.03 -6.80
C ASP A 105 9.95 -6.46 -6.97
N ALA A 106 9.11 -6.93 -6.06
CA ALA A 106 8.54 -8.27 -6.14
C ALA A 106 7.10 -8.28 -5.65
N LEU A 107 6.29 -9.19 -6.21
CA LEU A 107 5.05 -9.58 -5.58
C LEU A 107 5.33 -10.56 -4.45
N VAL A 108 4.73 -10.30 -3.29
CA VAL A 108 4.84 -11.13 -2.09
C VAL A 108 3.45 -11.55 -1.69
N GLU A 109 3.31 -12.84 -1.43
CA GLU A 109 2.11 -13.41 -0.87
C GLU A 109 2.27 -13.60 0.64
N ILE A 110 1.29 -13.14 1.39
CA ILE A 110 1.18 -13.29 2.84
C ILE A 110 0.09 -14.32 3.10
N ALA A 111 0.47 -15.39 3.78
CA ALA A 111 -0.41 -16.47 4.20
C ALA A 111 -0.37 -16.63 5.73
N THR A 112 -1.53 -16.85 6.32
CA THR A 112 -1.65 -17.21 7.73
C THR A 112 -1.35 -18.70 7.89
N SER A 113 -0.49 -19.03 8.86
CA SER A 113 -0.17 -20.41 9.25
C SER A 113 -0.43 -20.61 10.74
N ALA A 114 -0.44 -21.86 11.21
CA ALA A 114 -0.52 -22.17 12.65
C ALA A 114 0.63 -21.55 13.48
N SER A 115 1.74 -21.17 12.83
CA SER A 115 2.90 -20.51 13.44
C SER A 115 2.92 -18.98 13.27
N GLY A 116 1.83 -18.38 12.78
CA GLY A 116 1.75 -16.95 12.48
C GLY A 116 1.80 -16.63 10.97
N LEU A 117 2.03 -15.36 10.65
CA LEU A 117 2.10 -14.87 9.27
C LEU A 117 3.41 -15.30 8.59
N ARG A 118 3.31 -15.84 7.38
CA ARG A 118 4.46 -16.17 6.54
C ARG A 118 4.35 -15.44 5.21
N SER A 119 5.47 -14.88 4.76
CA SER A 119 5.60 -14.31 3.43
C SER A 119 6.31 -15.28 2.49
N ARG A 120 5.81 -15.42 1.26
CA ARG A 120 6.49 -16.10 0.16
C ARG A 120 6.53 -15.21 -1.07
N THR A 121 7.47 -15.47 -1.97
CA THR A 121 7.62 -14.71 -3.22
C THR A 121 7.30 -15.65 -4.38
N PRO A 122 6.01 -15.82 -4.74
CA PRO A 122 5.61 -16.79 -5.75
C PRO A 122 5.91 -16.35 -7.18
N PHE A 123 6.30 -15.09 -7.38
CA PHE A 123 6.63 -14.52 -8.69
C PHE A 123 8.07 -14.04 -8.73
N ALA A 124 8.72 -14.19 -9.88
CA ALA A 124 10.09 -13.70 -10.07
C ALA A 124 10.17 -12.17 -9.85
N PRO A 125 11.18 -11.68 -9.12
CA PRO A 125 11.37 -10.24 -8.93
C PRO A 125 11.62 -9.52 -10.27
N VAL A 126 11.23 -8.26 -10.36
CA VAL A 126 11.35 -7.45 -11.58
C VAL A 126 12.37 -6.31 -11.44
N PRO A 127 13.18 -6.03 -12.49
CA PRO A 127 14.18 -4.95 -12.46
C PRO A 127 13.61 -3.57 -12.82
N PHE A 128 12.30 -3.36 -12.59
CA PHE A 128 11.57 -2.12 -12.86
C PHE A 128 10.76 -1.70 -11.63
N PHE A 129 10.28 -0.46 -11.58
CA PHE A 129 9.33 -0.03 -10.55
C PHE A 129 7.98 -0.65 -10.84
N LEU A 130 7.45 -1.42 -9.90
CA LEU A 130 6.13 -2.05 -10.03
C LEU A 130 5.04 -1.04 -9.64
N HIS A 131 4.43 -0.38 -10.61
CA HIS A 131 3.41 0.65 -10.34
C HIS A 131 2.08 0.04 -9.91
N ASP A 132 1.68 -1.06 -10.54
CA ASP A 132 0.45 -1.75 -10.17
C ASP A 132 0.49 -3.23 -10.57
N PHE A 133 -0.47 -4.02 -10.08
CA PHE A 133 -0.63 -5.40 -10.51
C PHE A 133 -2.09 -5.86 -10.42
N ALA A 134 -2.43 -6.86 -11.22
CA ALA A 134 -3.68 -7.60 -11.12
C ALA A 134 -3.38 -9.09 -11.08
N LEU A 135 -4.09 -9.83 -10.22
CA LEU A 135 -4.08 -11.30 -10.24
C LEU A 135 -5.15 -11.79 -11.21
N LEU A 136 -4.79 -12.77 -12.04
CA LEU A 136 -5.73 -13.48 -12.89
C LEU A 136 -6.20 -14.74 -12.17
N PRO A 137 -7.51 -15.02 -12.15
CA PRO A 137 -8.06 -16.22 -11.53
C PRO A 137 -7.74 -17.43 -12.39
N GLN A 138 -6.56 -18.02 -12.20
CA GLN A 138 -6.18 -19.30 -12.79
C GLN A 138 -5.80 -20.30 -11.68
N PRO A 139 -6.60 -21.34 -11.45
CA PRO A 139 -6.18 -22.48 -10.65
C PRO A 139 -5.29 -23.41 -11.52
N PRO A 140 -4.25 -24.07 -10.95
CA PRO A 140 -3.88 -24.11 -9.54
C PRO A 140 -2.88 -23.01 -9.10
N ARG A 141 -2.41 -22.15 -10.01
CA ARG A 141 -1.37 -21.15 -9.74
C ARG A 141 -1.80 -19.78 -10.25
N PRO A 142 -1.85 -18.75 -9.39
CA PRO A 142 -2.26 -17.43 -9.83
C PRO A 142 -1.26 -16.89 -10.85
N ASP A 143 -1.79 -16.37 -11.94
CA ASP A 143 -1.06 -15.53 -12.87
C ASP A 143 -1.16 -14.07 -12.39
N ALA A 144 -0.16 -13.25 -12.73
CA ALA A 144 -0.17 -11.83 -12.44
C ALA A 144 0.14 -11.02 -13.69
N VAL A 145 -0.59 -9.92 -13.88
CA VAL A 145 -0.25 -8.86 -14.84
C VAL A 145 0.32 -7.70 -14.04
N LEU A 146 1.54 -7.27 -14.39
CA LEU A 146 2.25 -6.20 -13.73
C LEU A 146 2.32 -4.98 -14.63
N LEU A 147 2.02 -3.81 -14.07
CA LEU A 147 2.32 -2.52 -14.65
C LEU A 147 3.66 -2.03 -14.13
N LEU A 148 4.64 -1.93 -15.00
CA LEU A 148 6.02 -1.59 -14.68
C LEU A 148 6.43 -0.25 -15.31
N ASN A 149 7.37 0.45 -14.68
CA ASN A 149 7.98 1.65 -15.25
C ASN A 149 9.48 1.73 -14.94
N GLU A 150 10.23 2.41 -15.79
CA GLU A 150 11.66 2.69 -15.58
C GLU A 150 11.92 3.62 -14.39
N LYS A 151 10.97 4.51 -14.08
CA LYS A 151 11.04 5.50 -12.99
C LYS A 151 9.93 5.31 -11.96
N ALA A 152 10.18 5.69 -10.70
CA ALA A 152 9.18 5.49 -9.65
C ALA A 152 7.99 6.45 -9.79
N ASP A 153 8.19 7.60 -10.44
CA ASP A 153 7.16 8.61 -10.70
C ASP A 153 6.26 8.30 -11.91
N GLY A 154 6.58 7.26 -12.69
CA GLY A 154 5.83 6.88 -13.89
C GLY A 154 6.13 7.70 -15.14
N SER A 155 7.05 8.67 -15.08
CA SER A 155 7.41 9.52 -16.24
C SER A 155 8.30 8.82 -17.28
N GLY A 156 8.77 7.61 -16.96
CA GLY A 156 9.61 6.79 -17.84
C GLY A 156 8.79 5.88 -18.77
N LYS A 157 9.48 5.02 -19.51
CA LYS A 157 8.83 4.04 -20.37
C LYS A 157 8.08 3.01 -19.51
N GLY A 158 6.81 2.80 -19.86
CA GLY A 158 5.93 1.81 -19.24
C GLY A 158 6.01 0.45 -19.92
N TYR A 159 5.84 -0.61 -19.14
CA TYR A 159 5.78 -1.99 -19.63
C TYR A 159 4.62 -2.73 -18.96
N LEU A 160 4.03 -3.68 -19.69
CA LEU A 160 3.16 -4.70 -19.13
C LEU A 160 3.89 -6.03 -19.16
N LEU A 161 3.89 -6.73 -18.03
CA LEU A 161 4.49 -8.05 -17.90
C LEU A 161 3.46 -9.03 -17.35
N HIS A 162 3.32 -10.17 -18.00
CA HIS A 162 2.56 -11.30 -17.49
C HIS A 162 3.53 -12.31 -16.86
N GLN A 163 3.25 -12.73 -15.63
CA GLN A 163 4.03 -13.71 -14.88
C GLN A 163 3.13 -14.84 -14.39
N THR A 164 3.67 -16.05 -14.38
CA THR A 164 3.04 -17.23 -13.77
C THR A 164 3.77 -17.55 -12.47
N ALA A 165 3.02 -17.91 -11.43
CA ALA A 165 3.60 -18.29 -10.15
C ALA A 165 4.42 -19.61 -10.25
N GLU A 166 5.53 -19.67 -9.51
CA GLU A 166 6.46 -20.82 -9.45
C GLU A 166 5.98 -21.96 -8.53
#